data_AF-H8ZEI3-F1
#
_entry.id   AF-H8ZEI3-F1
#
_cell.length_a   1.000
_cell.length_b   1.000
_cell.length_c   1.000
_cell.angle_alpha   90.00
_cell.angle_beta   90.00
_cell.angle_gamma   90.00
#
_symmetry.space_group_name_H-M   'P 1'
#
loop_
_entity.id
_entity.type
_entity.pdbx_description
1 polymer ?
#
loop_
_entity_poly.entity_id
_entity_poly.type
_entity_poly.pdbx_seq_one_letter_code
_entity_poly.pdbx_strand_id
1 'polypeptide(L)'
;MDNNRLPQETLERVTEETDNLMANYNKYVEQLKESYTNAQKERKEFLSSGIEFTKLIESEETEEKILTVYESYKKLLDDRTSLSKNFLSEINSLLSLVDQQLLLLESSYEPKFGIQTQNPRIFKTNKNNPKRLRNPEDADGPQMNGKYCICNGPAYGDMIACDAFHIEIPWFHMECMGLFSAPRGNWLCPNCRPSE
;
A
#
# COMPACT_ATOMS: atom_id res chain seq x y z
N MET A 1 5.18 -34.99 8.03
CA MET A 1 6.04 -34.44 6.97
C MET A 1 5.59 -33.00 6.79
N ASP A 2 6.48 -32.08 7.11
CA ASP A 2 6.21 -30.69 7.51
C ASP A 2 5.69 -29.80 6.39
N ASN A 3 4.37 -29.63 6.28
CA ASN A 3 3.75 -28.65 5.36
C ASN A 3 3.86 -27.19 5.85
N ASN A 4 4.41 -26.94 7.04
CA ASN A 4 4.52 -25.61 7.64
C ASN A 4 5.91 -24.96 7.52
N ARG A 5 6.89 -25.65 6.92
CA ARG A 5 8.28 -25.18 6.85
C ARG A 5 8.51 -24.20 5.68
N LEU A 6 7.84 -24.46 4.55
CA LEU A 6 7.94 -23.67 3.31
C LEU A 6 7.46 -22.20 3.45
N PRO A 7 6.33 -21.91 4.13
CA PRO A 7 5.85 -20.54 4.31
C PRO A 7 6.74 -19.70 5.23
N GLN A 8 7.36 -20.34 6.22
CA GLN A 8 8.17 -19.67 7.23
C GLN A 8 9.56 -19.30 6.69
N GLU A 9 10.20 -20.20 5.93
CA GLU A 9 11.44 -19.90 5.19
C GLU A 9 11.24 -18.79 4.14
N THR A 10 10.05 -18.75 3.52
CA THR A 10 9.71 -17.69 2.56
C THR A 10 9.54 -16.34 3.26
N LEU A 11 8.87 -16.31 4.42
CA LEU A 11 8.70 -15.09 5.21
C LEU A 11 10.04 -14.55 5.73
N GLU A 12 10.91 -15.43 6.24
CA GLU A 12 12.24 -15.07 6.72
C GLU A 12 13.09 -14.44 5.60
N ARG A 13 13.06 -15.01 4.38
CA ARG A 13 13.75 -14.44 3.21
C ARG A 13 13.19 -13.06 2.83
N VAL A 14 11.88 -12.88 2.85
CA VAL A 14 11.24 -11.58 2.55
C VAL A 14 11.67 -10.55 3.58
N THR A 15 11.66 -10.90 4.87
CA THR A 15 12.10 -9.99 5.93
C THR A 15 13.56 -9.58 5.76
N GLU A 16 14.45 -10.54 5.45
CA GLU A 16 15.87 -10.26 5.23
C GLU A 16 16.11 -9.37 4.00
N GLU A 17 15.39 -9.59 2.91
CA GLU A 17 15.42 -8.74 1.72
C GLU A 17 14.91 -7.31 2.01
N THR A 18 13.84 -7.17 2.82
CA THR A 18 13.31 -5.85 3.22
C THR A 18 14.23 -5.10 4.19
N ASP A 19 14.90 -5.81 5.10
CA ASP A 19 15.85 -5.21 6.04
C ASP A 19 17.11 -4.72 5.33
N ASN A 20 17.64 -5.53 4.39
CA ASN A 20 18.74 -5.13 3.53
C ASN A 20 18.40 -3.89 2.69
N LEU A 21 17.17 -3.83 2.19
CA LEU A 21 16.68 -2.65 1.49
C LEU A 21 16.66 -1.41 2.40
N MET A 22 16.07 -1.52 3.59
CA MET A 22 16.02 -0.40 4.53
C MET A 22 17.42 0.09 4.90
N ALA A 23 18.38 -0.82 5.06
CA ALA A 23 19.78 -0.46 5.28
C ALA A 23 20.39 0.30 4.10
N ASN A 24 20.14 -0.16 2.86
CA ASN A 24 20.60 0.52 1.65
C ASN A 24 19.94 1.90 1.48
N TYR A 25 18.64 2.01 1.69
CA TYR A 25 17.90 3.27 1.69
C TYR A 25 18.52 4.28 2.64
N ASN A 26 18.76 3.89 3.89
CA ASN A 26 19.37 4.77 4.89
C ASN A 26 20.77 5.21 4.48
N LYS A 27 21.57 4.29 3.91
CA LYS A 27 22.90 4.62 3.36
C LYS A 27 22.82 5.64 2.22
N TYR A 28 21.89 5.48 1.27
CA TYR A 28 21.70 6.43 0.17
C TYR A 28 21.23 7.79 0.66
N VAL A 29 20.34 7.84 1.65
CA VAL A 29 19.89 9.09 2.27
C VAL A 29 21.06 9.85 2.90
N GLU A 30 21.94 9.16 3.63
CA GLU A 30 23.12 9.81 4.21
C GLU A 30 24.11 10.30 3.15
N GLN A 31 24.36 9.51 2.09
CA GLN A 31 25.18 9.94 0.95
C GLN A 31 24.60 11.17 0.24
N LEU A 32 23.28 11.23 0.07
CA LEU A 32 22.59 12.38 -0.51
C LEU A 32 22.69 13.63 0.38
N LYS A 33 22.55 13.47 1.71
CA LYS A 33 22.73 14.57 2.66
C LYS A 33 24.16 15.12 2.60
N GLU A 34 25.16 14.25 2.61
CA GLU A 34 26.57 14.63 2.53
C GLU A 34 26.87 15.34 1.20
N SER A 35 26.41 14.79 0.08
CA SER A 35 26.50 15.40 -1.24
C SER A 35 25.86 16.80 -1.28
N TYR A 36 24.67 16.97 -0.69
CA TYR A 36 23.99 18.26 -0.60
C TYR A 36 24.80 19.28 0.21
N THR A 37 25.33 18.87 1.36
CA THR A 37 26.16 19.75 2.20
C THR A 37 27.45 20.17 1.49
N ASN A 38 28.10 19.26 0.77
CA ASN A 38 29.32 19.53 0.01
C ASN A 38 29.04 20.48 -1.17
N ALA A 39 27.99 20.23 -1.94
CA ALA A 39 27.59 21.13 -3.03
C ALA A 39 27.21 22.53 -2.53
N GLN A 40 26.58 22.63 -1.35
CA GLN A 40 26.26 23.91 -0.74
C GLN A 40 27.52 24.66 -0.25
N LYS A 41 28.52 23.92 0.26
CA LYS A 41 29.82 24.47 0.65
C LYS A 41 30.59 24.99 -0.56
N GLU A 42 30.75 24.17 -1.61
CA GLU A 42 31.44 24.58 -2.84
C GLU A 42 30.77 25.78 -3.51
N ARG A 43 29.44 25.79 -3.57
CA ARG A 43 28.69 26.95 -4.09
C ARG A 43 29.01 28.22 -3.30
N LYS A 44 29.10 28.13 -1.98
CA LYS A 44 29.41 29.28 -1.10
C LYS A 44 30.84 29.77 -1.34
N GLU A 45 31.80 28.85 -1.46
CA GLU A 45 33.20 29.14 -1.77
C GLU A 45 33.33 29.79 -3.15
N PHE A 46 32.68 29.24 -4.17
CA PHE A 46 32.63 29.82 -5.51
C PHE A 46 32.02 31.22 -5.52
N LEU A 47 30.89 31.47 -4.83
CA LEU A 47 30.32 32.82 -4.73
C LEU A 47 31.28 33.79 -4.03
N SER A 48 31.97 33.37 -2.96
CA SER A 48 32.94 34.24 -2.29
C SER A 48 34.15 34.55 -3.17
N SER A 49 34.68 33.57 -3.89
CA SER A 49 35.80 33.77 -4.82
C SER A 49 35.37 34.55 -6.06
N GLY A 50 34.16 34.34 -6.57
CA GLY A 50 33.58 35.12 -7.67
C GLY A 50 33.44 36.61 -7.33
N ILE A 51 33.05 36.95 -6.10
CA ILE A 51 33.04 38.33 -5.60
C ILE A 51 34.47 38.91 -5.57
N GLU A 52 35.49 38.10 -5.31
CA GLU A 52 36.90 38.50 -5.40
C GLU A 52 37.37 38.71 -6.85
N PHE A 53 37.00 37.81 -7.76
CA PHE A 53 37.36 37.91 -9.18
C PHE A 53 36.70 39.08 -9.89
N THR A 54 35.46 39.45 -9.53
CA THR A 54 34.81 40.66 -10.06
C THR A 54 35.54 41.96 -9.72
N LYS A 55 36.45 41.94 -8.74
CA LYS A 55 37.31 43.08 -8.37
C LYS A 55 38.64 43.12 -9.13
N LEU A 56 38.97 42.08 -9.89
CA LEU A 56 40.28 41.86 -10.54
C LEU A 56 40.17 41.71 -12.07
N ILE A 57 39.08 42.18 -12.68
CA ILE A 57 38.79 41.95 -14.09
C ILE A 57 39.79 42.70 -14.97
N GLU A 58 40.85 42.01 -15.44
CA GLU A 58 41.62 42.34 -16.65
C GLU A 58 42.70 41.29 -17.06
N SER A 59 42.67 40.03 -16.57
CA SER A 59 43.69 39.02 -16.97
C SER A 59 43.13 37.64 -17.39
N GLU A 60 43.75 37.05 -18.41
CA GLU A 60 43.45 35.72 -18.98
C GLU A 60 43.55 34.59 -17.92
N GLU A 61 44.41 34.77 -16.92
CA GLU A 61 44.59 33.84 -15.78
C GLU A 61 43.34 33.76 -14.87
N THR A 62 42.48 34.78 -14.87
CA THR A 62 41.22 34.76 -14.10
C THR A 62 40.12 33.96 -14.81
N GLU A 63 40.11 33.93 -16.15
CA GLU A 63 39.11 33.21 -16.94
C GLU A 63 39.26 31.69 -16.81
N GLU A 64 40.50 31.19 -16.84
CA GLU A 64 40.80 29.75 -16.64
C GLU A 64 40.39 29.26 -15.23
N LYS A 65 40.61 30.09 -14.21
CA LYS A 65 40.17 29.81 -12.83
C LYS A 65 38.65 29.79 -12.70
N ILE A 66 37.93 30.65 -13.43
CA ILE A 66 36.47 30.66 -13.43
C ILE A 66 35.92 29.39 -14.12
N LEU A 67 36.50 29.03 -15.27
CA LEU A 67 36.09 27.84 -16.02
C LEU A 67 36.30 26.56 -15.21
N THR A 68 37.45 26.41 -14.55
CA THR A 68 37.73 25.23 -13.70
C THR A 68 36.73 25.09 -12.55
N VAL A 69 36.36 26.17 -11.87
CA VAL A 69 35.36 26.08 -10.80
C VAL A 69 33.95 25.79 -11.35
N TYR A 70 33.59 26.36 -12.50
CA TYR A 70 32.33 26.06 -13.18
C TYR A 70 32.23 24.58 -13.56
N GLU A 71 33.29 23.99 -14.12
CA GLU A 71 33.35 22.57 -14.47
C GLU A 71 33.24 21.67 -13.23
N SER A 72 33.91 22.04 -12.12
CA SER A 72 33.78 21.34 -10.84
C SER A 72 32.33 21.34 -10.34
N TYR A 73 31.67 22.51 -10.35
CA TYR A 73 30.27 22.63 -9.93
C TYR A 73 29.32 21.83 -10.83
N LYS A 74 29.54 21.86 -12.14
CA LYS A 74 28.76 21.07 -13.10
C LYS A 74 28.89 19.57 -12.82
N LYS A 75 30.12 19.10 -12.57
CA LYS A 75 30.36 17.69 -12.22
C LYS A 75 29.59 17.27 -10.97
N LEU A 76 29.57 18.09 -9.92
CA LEU A 76 28.77 17.80 -8.72
C LEU A 76 27.27 17.67 -9.01
N LEU A 77 26.72 18.50 -9.91
CA LEU A 77 25.32 18.42 -10.30
C LEU A 77 25.01 17.14 -11.09
N ASP A 78 25.94 16.73 -11.97
CA ASP A 78 25.84 15.49 -12.73
C ASP A 78 25.90 14.27 -11.80
N ASP A 79 26.84 14.27 -10.85
CA ASP A 79 26.98 13.23 -9.83
C ASP A 79 25.70 13.09 -9.00
N ARG A 80 25.12 14.21 -8.53
CA ARG A 80 23.83 14.20 -7.79
C ARG A 80 22.69 13.63 -8.62
N THR A 81 22.63 13.98 -9.90
CA THR A 81 21.60 13.51 -10.82
C THR A 81 21.74 12.00 -11.05
N SER A 82 22.97 11.51 -11.22
CA SER A 82 23.23 10.08 -11.40
C SER A 82 22.84 9.27 -10.16
N LEU A 83 23.20 9.75 -8.97
CA LEU A 83 22.84 9.11 -7.70
C LEU A 83 21.31 9.00 -7.52
N SER A 84 20.59 10.08 -7.84
CA SER A 84 19.13 10.11 -7.76
C SER A 84 18.48 9.11 -8.74
N LYS A 85 19.02 8.96 -9.95
CA LYS A 85 18.54 7.99 -10.95
C LYS A 85 18.78 6.54 -10.49
N ASN A 86 19.95 6.26 -9.93
CA ASN A 86 20.28 4.93 -9.43
C ASN A 86 19.33 4.52 -8.31
N PHE A 87 19.10 5.43 -7.35
CA PHE A 87 18.16 5.19 -6.25
C PHE A 87 16.72 4.94 -6.74
N LEU A 88 16.25 5.72 -7.72
CA LEU A 88 14.93 5.51 -8.33
C LEU A 88 14.85 4.14 -9.03
N SER A 89 15.91 3.72 -9.71
CA SER A 89 15.98 2.40 -10.35
C SER A 89 15.88 1.27 -9.33
N GLU A 90 16.52 1.40 -8.17
CA GLU A 90 16.43 0.40 -7.10
C GLU A 90 15.00 0.30 -6.54
N ILE A 91 14.35 1.44 -6.25
CA ILE A 91 12.95 1.47 -5.80
C ILE A 91 12.03 0.74 -6.79
N ASN A 92 12.19 1.00 -8.08
CA ASN A 92 11.36 0.37 -9.11
C ASN A 92 11.55 -1.15 -9.17
N SER A 93 12.78 -1.64 -9.01
CA SER A 93 13.06 -3.08 -8.94
C SER A 93 12.35 -3.74 -7.75
N LEU A 94 12.25 -3.05 -6.62
CA LEU A 94 11.61 -3.58 -5.41
C LEU A 94 10.09 -3.55 -5.52
N LEU A 95 9.53 -2.49 -6.10
CA LEU A 95 8.10 -2.47 -6.43
C LEU A 95 7.75 -3.67 -7.31
N SER A 96 8.56 -3.96 -8.33
CA SER A 96 8.36 -5.13 -9.19
C SER A 96 8.45 -6.45 -8.42
N LEU A 97 9.34 -6.56 -7.42
CA LEU A 97 9.45 -7.76 -6.59
C LEU A 97 8.22 -7.94 -5.70
N VAL A 98 7.75 -6.86 -5.07
CA VAL A 98 6.53 -6.85 -4.25
C VAL A 98 5.32 -7.23 -5.08
N ASP A 99 5.18 -6.66 -6.29
CA ASP A 99 4.09 -7.02 -7.22
C ASP A 99 4.12 -8.51 -7.57
N GLN A 100 5.31 -9.06 -7.86
CA GLN A 100 5.47 -10.48 -8.13
C GLN A 100 5.09 -11.35 -6.92
N GLN A 101 5.45 -10.93 -5.70
CA GLN A 101 5.08 -11.65 -4.48
C GLN A 101 3.58 -11.58 -4.20
N LEU A 102 2.94 -10.43 -4.43
CA LEU A 102 1.48 -10.28 -4.32
C LEU A 102 0.74 -11.23 -5.27
N LEU A 103 1.20 -11.34 -6.52
CA LEU A 103 0.63 -12.28 -7.50
C LEU A 103 0.77 -13.74 -7.06
N LEU A 104 1.92 -14.12 -6.47
CA LEU A 104 2.14 -15.46 -5.93
C LEU A 104 1.24 -15.75 -4.72
N LEU A 105 1.05 -14.77 -3.83
CA LEU A 105 0.11 -14.83 -2.73
C LEU A 105 -1.34 -14.98 -3.22
N GLU A 106 -1.77 -14.17 -4.20
CA GLU A 106 -3.11 -14.28 -4.80
C GLU A 106 -3.33 -15.65 -5.45
N SER A 107 -2.32 -16.23 -6.09
CA SER A 107 -2.42 -17.56 -6.72
C SER A 107 -2.47 -18.74 -5.74
N SER A 108 -1.97 -18.55 -4.51
CA SER A 108 -1.85 -19.59 -3.49
C SER A 108 -2.87 -19.46 -2.35
N TYR A 109 -3.58 -18.34 -2.28
CA TYR A 109 -4.52 -18.02 -1.23
C TYR A 109 -5.95 -18.39 -1.63
N GLU A 110 -6.46 -19.50 -1.12
CA GLU A 110 -7.90 -19.75 -1.02
C GLU A 110 -8.42 -19.13 0.30
N PRO A 111 -9.18 -18.03 0.26
CA PRO A 111 -9.61 -17.35 1.47
C PRO A 111 -10.60 -18.21 2.27
N LYS A 112 -10.23 -18.62 3.49
CA LYS A 112 -11.15 -19.37 4.38
C LYS A 112 -12.10 -18.47 5.18
N PHE A 113 -11.78 -17.17 5.34
CA PHE A 113 -12.55 -16.21 6.14
C PHE A 113 -12.49 -14.81 5.53
N GLY A 114 -13.65 -14.14 5.42
CA GLY A 114 -13.83 -12.81 4.84
C GLY A 114 -12.88 -11.74 5.37
N ILE A 115 -12.67 -10.69 4.57
CA ILE A 115 -11.95 -9.49 4.98
C ILE A 115 -12.48 -9.01 6.34
N GLN A 116 -11.56 -8.76 7.29
CA GLN A 116 -11.90 -8.18 8.59
C GLN A 116 -12.49 -6.78 8.41
N THR A 117 -13.82 -6.69 8.47
CA THR A 117 -14.52 -5.41 8.50
C THR A 117 -14.71 -5.02 9.96
N GLN A 118 -14.48 -3.74 10.28
CA GLN A 118 -14.70 -3.26 11.65
C GLN A 118 -16.19 -3.26 12.04
N ASN A 119 -17.10 -3.41 11.05
CA ASN A 119 -18.55 -3.43 11.23
C ASN A 119 -19.21 -4.48 10.32
N PRO A 120 -20.17 -5.28 10.83
CA PRO A 120 -20.87 -6.25 10.01
C PRO A 120 -21.68 -5.56 8.92
N ARG A 121 -21.79 -6.21 7.77
CA ARG A 121 -22.61 -5.73 6.65
C ARG A 121 -24.09 -5.94 6.97
N ILE A 122 -24.79 -4.84 7.24
CA ILE A 122 -26.23 -4.83 7.54
C ILE A 122 -27.00 -4.20 6.38
N PHE A 123 -28.04 -4.89 5.95
CA PHE A 123 -29.03 -4.39 5.01
C PHE A 123 -30.33 -4.09 5.76
N LYS A 124 -30.74 -2.82 5.78
CA LYS A 124 -31.99 -2.39 6.41
C LYS A 124 -33.09 -2.24 5.37
N THR A 125 -34.17 -3.02 5.49
CA THR A 125 -35.36 -2.77 4.67
C THR A 125 -36.23 -1.71 5.34
N ASN A 126 -36.59 -0.65 4.60
CA ASN A 126 -37.52 0.34 5.12
C ASN A 126 -38.94 -0.24 5.13
N LYS A 127 -39.47 -0.52 6.32
CA LYS A 127 -40.84 -1.05 6.53
C LYS A 127 -41.95 -0.18 5.91
N ASN A 128 -41.69 1.11 5.66
CA ASN A 128 -42.68 2.07 5.15
C ASN A 128 -42.58 2.36 3.65
N ASN A 129 -41.61 1.78 2.93
CA ASN A 129 -41.54 1.97 1.48
C ASN A 129 -40.81 0.80 0.79
N PRO A 130 -41.54 -0.21 0.29
CA PRO A 130 -40.95 -1.39 -0.36
C PRO A 130 -40.27 -1.09 -1.71
N LYS A 131 -40.31 0.17 -2.18
CA LYS A 131 -39.77 0.64 -3.46
C LYS A 131 -38.61 1.64 -3.32
N ARG A 132 -37.76 1.56 -2.30
CA ARG A 132 -36.37 2.05 -2.51
C ARG A 132 -35.69 1.09 -3.47
N LEU A 133 -35.97 1.34 -4.75
CA LEU A 133 -35.22 0.84 -5.89
C LEU A 133 -33.74 1.10 -5.59
N ARG A 134 -33.01 0.00 -5.44
CA ARG A 134 -31.59 -0.16 -5.78
C ARG A 134 -31.00 1.09 -6.40
N ASN A 135 -30.01 1.71 -5.75
CA ASN A 135 -29.00 2.40 -6.56
C ASN A 135 -28.32 1.28 -7.38
N PRO A 136 -28.21 1.41 -8.72
CA PRO A 136 -27.55 0.41 -9.56
C PRO A 136 -26.09 0.12 -9.16
N GLU A 137 -25.50 1.00 -8.35
CA GLU A 137 -24.15 0.91 -7.79
C GLU A 137 -24.06 -0.01 -6.55
N ASP A 138 -25.17 -0.34 -5.89
CA ASP A 138 -25.23 -1.26 -4.74
C ASP A 138 -25.41 -2.72 -5.21
N ALA A 139 -24.47 -3.22 -6.01
CA ALA A 139 -24.54 -4.56 -6.62
C ALA A 139 -24.50 -5.72 -5.59
N ASP A 140 -24.03 -5.46 -4.37
CA ASP A 140 -23.71 -6.49 -3.37
C ASP A 140 -24.84 -6.81 -2.35
N GLY A 141 -25.99 -6.14 -2.44
CA GLY A 141 -27.14 -6.35 -1.54
C GLY A 141 -28.09 -7.50 -1.95
N PRO A 142 -28.89 -8.07 -1.02
CA PRO A 142 -29.84 -9.14 -1.34
C PRO A 142 -30.97 -8.63 -2.22
N GLN A 143 -31.31 -9.37 -3.28
CA GLN A 143 -32.46 -9.06 -4.14
C GLN A 143 -33.77 -9.29 -3.39
N MET A 144 -34.77 -8.42 -3.54
CA MET A 144 -36.04 -8.55 -2.80
C MET A 144 -36.78 -9.89 -3.03
N ASN A 145 -36.62 -10.49 -4.21
CA ASN A 145 -37.39 -11.64 -4.66
C ASN A 145 -36.63 -12.97 -4.52
N GLY A 146 -35.35 -12.93 -4.12
CA GLY A 146 -34.51 -14.13 -3.99
C GLY A 146 -34.78 -14.89 -2.70
N LYS A 147 -34.41 -16.16 -2.63
CA LYS A 147 -34.47 -16.96 -1.40
C LYS A 147 -33.16 -16.77 -0.63
N TYR A 148 -33.26 -16.25 0.58
CA TYR A 148 -32.14 -16.01 1.50
C TYR A 148 -32.44 -16.61 2.87
N CYS A 149 -31.44 -16.57 3.74
CA CYS A 149 -31.50 -17.07 5.11
C CYS A 149 -31.78 -18.58 5.21
N ILE A 150 -31.61 -19.13 6.41
CA ILE A 150 -31.93 -20.54 6.70
C ILE A 150 -33.43 -20.86 6.58
N CYS A 151 -34.29 -19.83 6.56
CA CYS A 151 -35.73 -19.99 6.39
C CYS A 151 -36.16 -20.07 4.91
N ASN A 152 -35.23 -19.90 3.95
CA ASN A 152 -35.50 -19.83 2.51
C ASN A 152 -36.53 -18.76 2.10
N GLY A 153 -36.65 -17.70 2.90
CA GLY A 153 -37.58 -16.61 2.71
C GLY A 153 -37.02 -15.49 1.81
N PRO A 154 -37.88 -14.56 1.34
CA PRO A 154 -37.44 -13.38 0.62
C PRO A 154 -36.61 -12.43 1.51
N ALA A 155 -35.96 -11.45 0.91
CA ALA A 155 -35.32 -10.38 1.70
C ALA A 155 -36.40 -9.52 2.36
N TYR A 156 -36.39 -9.44 3.70
CA TYR A 156 -37.30 -8.62 4.49
C TYR A 156 -36.65 -8.24 5.83
N GLY A 157 -37.18 -7.22 6.51
CA GLY A 157 -36.64 -6.77 7.79
C GLY A 157 -35.17 -6.34 7.71
N ASP A 158 -34.49 -6.36 8.85
CA ASP A 158 -33.05 -6.14 8.89
C ASP A 158 -32.32 -7.47 8.62
N MET A 159 -31.34 -7.42 7.73
CA MET A 159 -30.54 -8.58 7.33
C MET A 159 -29.06 -8.33 7.59
N ILE A 160 -28.32 -9.39 7.89
CA ILE A 160 -26.88 -9.40 8.11
C ILE A 160 -26.21 -10.34 7.10
N ALA A 161 -25.05 -9.94 6.57
CA ALA A 161 -24.24 -10.81 5.73
C ALA A 161 -23.27 -11.66 6.56
N CYS A 162 -23.09 -12.92 6.20
CA CYS A 162 -22.01 -13.76 6.68
C CYS A 162 -20.69 -13.28 6.06
N ASP A 163 -19.68 -13.06 6.90
CA ASP A 163 -18.33 -12.70 6.47
C ASP A 163 -17.47 -13.92 6.16
N ALA A 164 -18.05 -15.11 5.91
CA ALA A 164 -17.29 -16.22 5.35
C ALA A 164 -17.20 -16.10 3.83
N PHE A 165 -16.08 -16.55 3.26
CA PHE A 165 -15.94 -16.66 1.81
C PHE A 165 -16.66 -17.91 1.28
N HIS A 166 -17.05 -17.87 0.00
CA HIS A 166 -17.66 -19.00 -0.73
C HIS A 166 -18.93 -19.60 -0.08
N ILE A 167 -19.80 -18.76 0.50
CA ILE A 167 -21.13 -19.19 0.94
C ILE A 167 -22.18 -18.96 -0.16
N GLU A 168 -23.01 -19.96 -0.43
CA GLU A 168 -24.09 -19.87 -1.44
C GLU A 168 -25.15 -18.82 -1.07
N ILE A 169 -25.42 -18.65 0.23
CA ILE A 169 -26.40 -17.70 0.76
C ILE A 169 -25.71 -16.83 1.81
N PRO A 170 -25.24 -15.63 1.45
CA PRO A 170 -24.53 -14.77 2.39
C PRO A 170 -25.46 -13.98 3.31
N TRP A 171 -26.74 -13.80 2.97
CA TRP A 171 -27.65 -12.92 3.71
C TRP A 171 -28.63 -13.68 4.62
N PHE A 172 -28.76 -13.23 5.87
CA PHE A 172 -29.63 -13.83 6.88
C PHE A 172 -30.49 -12.76 7.55
N HIS A 173 -31.74 -13.07 7.86
CA HIS A 173 -32.56 -12.18 8.68
C HIS A 173 -31.99 -12.15 10.10
N MET A 174 -31.85 -10.94 10.66
CA MET A 174 -31.34 -10.78 12.02
C MET A 174 -32.22 -11.54 13.03
N GLU A 175 -33.54 -11.48 12.88
CA GLU A 175 -34.49 -12.22 13.71
C GLU A 175 -34.31 -13.74 13.62
N CYS A 176 -34.11 -14.29 12.41
CA CYS A 176 -33.85 -15.73 12.24
C CYS A 176 -32.53 -16.17 12.89
N MET A 177 -31.57 -15.26 13.02
CA MET A 177 -30.29 -15.50 13.69
C MET A 177 -30.32 -15.14 15.20
N GLY A 178 -31.47 -14.75 15.74
CA GLY A 178 -31.62 -14.33 17.14
C GLY A 178 -30.89 -13.03 17.47
N LEU A 179 -30.63 -12.19 16.48
CA LEU A 179 -29.93 -10.91 16.64
C LEU A 179 -30.94 -9.76 16.76
N PHE A 180 -30.88 -9.03 17.87
CA PHE A 180 -31.66 -7.81 18.07
C PHE A 180 -30.90 -6.53 17.65
N SER A 181 -29.57 -6.63 17.57
CA SER A 181 -28.69 -5.55 17.15
C SER A 181 -27.50 -6.13 16.39
N ALA A 182 -26.92 -5.34 15.51
CA ALA A 182 -25.73 -5.74 14.77
C ALA A 182 -24.58 -6.03 15.77
N PRO A 183 -23.94 -7.21 15.70
CA PRO A 183 -22.77 -7.51 16.52
C PRO A 183 -21.61 -6.58 16.14
N ARG A 184 -20.59 -6.47 17.00
CA ARG A 184 -19.39 -5.71 16.67
C ARG A 184 -18.41 -6.61 15.89
N GLY A 185 -17.81 -6.07 14.84
CA GLY A 185 -16.87 -6.79 13.97
C GLY A 185 -17.54 -7.84 13.07
N ASN A 186 -16.74 -8.77 12.56
CA ASN A 186 -17.18 -9.81 11.64
C ASN A 186 -18.24 -10.71 12.27
N TRP A 187 -19.25 -11.07 11.47
CA TRP A 187 -20.25 -12.04 11.87
C TRP A 187 -20.25 -13.27 10.96
N LEU A 188 -20.18 -14.45 11.57
CA LEU A 188 -20.26 -15.73 10.87
C LEU A 188 -21.60 -16.40 11.18
N CYS A 189 -22.24 -16.93 10.14
CA CYS A 189 -23.45 -17.73 10.29
C CYS A 189 -23.14 -19.06 11.00
N PRO A 190 -24.15 -19.75 11.58
CA PRO A 190 -23.95 -21.01 12.29
C PRO A 190 -23.19 -22.08 11.49
N ASN A 191 -23.35 -22.10 10.16
CA ASN A 191 -22.66 -23.06 9.29
C ASN A 191 -21.17 -22.73 9.07
N CYS A 192 -20.78 -21.47 9.28
CA CYS A 192 -19.41 -21.01 9.07
C CYS A 192 -18.64 -20.76 10.37
N ARG A 193 -19.31 -20.86 11.52
CA ARG A 193 -18.62 -20.80 12.81
C ARG A 193 -17.81 -22.10 12.99
N PRO A 194 -16.59 -22.02 13.52
CA PRO A 194 -15.85 -23.22 13.92
C PRO A 194 -16.70 -24.00 14.92
N SER A 195 -16.88 -25.30 14.71
CA SER A 195 -17.38 -26.21 15.75
C SER A 195 -16.33 -26.29 16.84
N GLU A 196 -16.70 -25.92 18.08
CA GLU A 196 -15.91 -26.22 19.28
C GLU A 196 -15.84 -27.73 19.56
#